data_AF-A0A441TJY3-F1
#
_entry.id   AF-A0A441TJY3-F1
#
_cell.length_a   1.000
_cell.length_b   1.000
_cell.length_c   1.000
_cell.angle_alpha   90.00
_cell.angle_beta   90.00
_cell.angle_gamma   90.00
#
_symmetry.space_group_name_H-M   'P 1'
#
loop_
_entity.id
_entity.type
_entity.pdbx_description
1 polymer ?
#
loop_
_entity_poly.entity_id
_entity_poly.type
_entity_poly.pdbx_seq_one_letter_code
_entity_poly.pdbx_strand_id
1 'polypeptide(L)'
;MAGRRKKIKISAYLDPDVMTMLADYAARRNQPQSMIAEAAIASFLSPDAAERREAAIGKRLDQLDRRMMRLERDMGISVETLAVFVRFWLTTTPALPEPAAQAARAKASERYEAFITALGRRLVKGPKLRQEIPEDVPGEKGDQ
;
A
#
# COMPACT_ATOMS: atom_id res chain seq x y z
N MET A 1 -15.77 -40.37 -31.96
CA MET A 1 -14.86 -39.90 -33.03
C MET A 1 -15.19 -38.44 -33.34
N ALA A 2 -14.62 -37.48 -32.61
CA ALA A 2 -14.89 -36.07 -32.86
C ALA A 2 -14.19 -35.63 -34.14
N GLY A 3 -14.95 -35.29 -35.18
CA GLY A 3 -14.42 -34.84 -36.46
C GLY A 3 -13.51 -33.63 -36.28
N ARG A 4 -12.26 -33.74 -36.73
CA ARG A 4 -11.28 -32.65 -36.75
C ARG A 4 -11.85 -31.51 -37.59
N ARG A 5 -12.42 -30.48 -36.96
CA ARG A 5 -12.85 -29.26 -37.66
C ARG A 5 -11.65 -28.73 -38.43
N LYS A 6 -11.77 -28.58 -39.75
CA LYS A 6 -10.70 -28.04 -40.59
C LYS A 6 -10.46 -26.58 -40.16
N LYS A 7 -9.23 -26.26 -39.74
CA LYS A 7 -8.81 -24.88 -39.50
C LYS A 7 -8.80 -24.10 -40.82
N ILE A 8 -9.25 -22.85 -40.79
CA ILE A 8 -9.24 -21.95 -41.95
C ILE A 8 -7.86 -21.27 -42.00
N LYS A 9 -7.21 -21.29 -43.17
CA LYS A 9 -5.94 -20.59 -43.37
C LYS A 9 -6.21 -19.10 -43.51
N ILE A 10 -5.53 -18.30 -42.69
CA ILE A 10 -5.48 -16.84 -42.83
C ILE A 10 -4.06 -16.44 -43.25
N SER A 11 -3.95 -15.39 -44.07
CA SER A 11 -2.66 -14.78 -44.43
C SER A 11 -2.72 -13.31 -44.01
N ALA A 12 -1.84 -12.91 -43.11
CA ALA A 12 -1.75 -11.54 -42.61
C ALA A 12 -0.27 -11.14 -42.57
N TYR A 13 -0.01 -9.87 -42.84
CA TYR A 13 1.32 -9.29 -42.66
C TYR A 13 1.47 -8.89 -41.19
N LEU A 14 2.60 -9.26 -40.59
CA LEU A 14 3.00 -8.80 -39.26
C LEU A 14 4.26 -7.95 -39.43
N ASP A 15 4.39 -6.96 -38.55
CA ASP A 15 5.64 -6.23 -38.39
C ASP A 15 6.78 -7.22 -38.04
N PRO A 16 8.00 -7.06 -38.61
CA PRO A 16 9.12 -7.97 -38.36
C PRO A 16 9.45 -8.16 -36.87
N ASP A 17 9.31 -7.12 -36.06
CA ASP A 17 9.59 -7.18 -34.63
C ASP A 17 8.54 -8.05 -33.92
N VAL A 18 7.27 -7.90 -34.30
CA VAL A 18 6.16 -8.71 -33.77
C VAL A 18 6.31 -10.18 -34.16
N MET A 19 6.76 -10.47 -35.40
CA MET A 19 7.03 -11.84 -35.83
C MET A 19 8.16 -12.47 -35.00
N THR A 20 9.22 -11.71 -34.70
CA THR A 20 10.33 -12.14 -33.84
C THR A 20 9.83 -12.44 -32.42
N MET A 21 9.03 -11.54 -31.84
CA MET A 21 8.43 -11.75 -30.52
C MET A 21 7.56 -13.02 -30.47
N LEU A 22 6.75 -13.27 -31.51
CA LEU A 22 5.92 -14.48 -31.61
C LEU A 22 6.79 -15.74 -31.68
N ALA A 23 7.85 -15.72 -32.49
CA ALA A 23 8.79 -16.83 -32.62
C ALA A 23 9.47 -17.16 -31.29
N ASP A 24 9.97 -16.15 -30.59
CA ASP A 24 10.61 -16.31 -29.28
C ASP A 24 9.64 -16.84 -28.24
N TYR A 25 8.43 -16.30 -28.19
CA TYR A 25 7.40 -16.73 -27.24
C TYR A 25 6.99 -18.20 -27.46
N ALA A 26 6.85 -18.60 -28.72
CA ALA A 26 6.52 -19.95 -29.13
C ALA A 26 7.66 -20.94 -28.80
N ALA A 27 8.91 -20.56 -29.09
CA ALA A 27 10.10 -21.34 -28.79
C ALA A 27 10.26 -21.59 -27.28
N ARG A 28 10.11 -20.55 -26.45
CA ARG A 28 10.19 -20.66 -24.98
C ARG A 28 9.17 -21.64 -24.38
N ARG A 29 8.05 -21.86 -25.06
CA ARG A 29 6.98 -22.77 -24.62
C ARG A 29 6.94 -24.10 -25.37
N ASN A 30 7.86 -24.31 -26.31
CA ASN A 30 7.86 -25.47 -27.20
C ASN A 30 6.50 -25.72 -27.88
N GLN A 31 5.87 -24.64 -28.36
CA GLN A 31 4.55 -24.66 -29.02
C GLN A 31 4.63 -24.09 -30.44
N PRO A 32 3.79 -24.53 -31.39
CA PRO A 32 3.79 -23.98 -32.73
C PRO A 32 3.25 -22.55 -32.74
N GLN A 33 3.87 -21.65 -33.52
CA GLN A 33 3.48 -20.24 -33.63
C GLN A 33 2.01 -20.07 -34.01
N SER A 34 1.48 -20.92 -34.89
CA SER A 34 0.07 -20.88 -35.31
C SER A 34 -0.92 -21.16 -34.17
N MET A 35 -0.54 -21.98 -33.20
CA MET A 35 -1.35 -22.22 -31.99
C MET A 35 -1.33 -20.99 -31.09
N ILE A 36 -0.17 -20.37 -30.90
CA ILE A 36 -0.05 -19.13 -30.12
C ILE A 36 -0.86 -18.01 -30.77
N ALA A 37 -0.74 -17.84 -32.09
CA ALA A 37 -1.47 -16.83 -32.84
C ALA A 37 -2.99 -17.03 -32.78
N GLU A 38 -3.47 -18.25 -32.95
CA GLU A 38 -4.89 -18.58 -32.82
C GLU A 38 -5.40 -18.31 -31.39
N ALA A 39 -4.65 -18.72 -30.37
CA ALA A 39 -5.02 -18.47 -28.98
C ALA A 39 -5.05 -16.97 -28.65
N ALA A 40 -4.09 -16.20 -29.17
CA ALA A 40 -4.03 -14.76 -28.98
C ALA A 40 -5.24 -14.06 -29.66
N ILE A 41 -5.55 -14.42 -30.91
CA ILE A 41 -6.70 -13.89 -31.64
C ILE A 41 -8.02 -14.26 -30.94
N ALA A 42 -8.19 -15.53 -30.55
CA ALA A 42 -9.38 -15.99 -29.85
C ALA A 42 -9.54 -15.29 -28.49
N SER A 43 -8.44 -15.09 -27.75
CA SER A 43 -8.46 -14.34 -26.49
C SER A 43 -8.78 -12.87 -26.69
N PHE A 44 -8.30 -12.24 -27.77
CA PHE A 44 -8.56 -10.84 -28.06
C PHE A 44 -10.02 -10.59 -28.44
N LEU A 45 -10.62 -11.52 -29.21
CA LEU A 45 -12.00 -11.42 -29.68
C LEU A 45 -13.04 -11.96 -28.68
N SER A 46 -12.62 -12.47 -27.52
CA SER A 46 -13.53 -13.01 -26.50
C SER A 46 -14.11 -11.90 -25.62
N PRO A 47 -15.45 -11.76 -25.52
CA PRO A 47 -16.12 -10.81 -24.62
C PRO A 47 -15.65 -10.95 -23.16
N ASP A 48 -15.48 -12.19 -22.69
CA ASP A 48 -15.10 -12.53 -21.32
C ASP A 48 -13.68 -12.11 -20.95
N ALA A 49 -12.79 -11.86 -21.91
CA ALA A 49 -11.38 -11.58 -21.61
C ALA A 49 -11.18 -10.16 -21.06
N ALA A 50 -11.91 -9.18 -21.60
CA ALA A 50 -11.92 -7.81 -21.07
C ALA A 50 -12.64 -7.78 -19.72
N GLU A 51 -13.83 -8.36 -19.64
CA GLU A 51 -14.66 -8.36 -18.43
C GLU A 51 -13.98 -9.07 -17.24
N ARG A 52 -13.29 -10.20 -17.47
CA ARG A 52 -12.52 -10.88 -16.41
C ARG A 52 -11.33 -10.06 -15.92
N ARG A 53 -10.65 -9.33 -16.81
CA ARG A 53 -9.53 -8.45 -16.43
C ARG A 53 -10.04 -7.28 -15.60
N GLU A 54 -11.12 -6.65 -16.04
CA GLU A 54 -11.76 -5.54 -15.32
C GLU A 54 -12.26 -5.98 -13.95
N ALA A 55 -12.94 -7.13 -13.85
CA ALA A 55 -13.39 -7.70 -12.58
C ALA A 55 -12.23 -8.02 -11.63
N ALA A 56 -11.10 -8.54 -12.14
CA ALA A 56 -9.92 -8.80 -11.33
C ALA A 56 -9.28 -7.52 -10.81
N ILE A 57 -9.26 -6.45 -11.61
CA ILE A 57 -8.79 -5.13 -11.20
C ILE A 57 -9.73 -4.54 -10.15
N GLY A 58 -11.04 -4.55 -10.39
CA GLY A 58 -12.06 -4.09 -9.44
C GLY A 58 -11.92 -4.77 -8.08
N LYS A 59 -11.80 -6.10 -8.05
CA LYS A 59 -11.60 -6.86 -6.81
C LYS A 59 -10.31 -6.47 -6.07
N ARG A 60 -9.23 -6.16 -6.79
CA ARG A 60 -7.97 -5.69 -6.18
C ARG A 60 -8.13 -4.29 -5.59
N LEU A 61 -8.84 -3.41 -6.30
CA LEU A 61 -9.14 -2.06 -5.82
C LEU A 61 -10.00 -2.11 -4.55
N ASP A 62 -11.06 -2.93 -4.53
CA ASP A 62 -11.89 -3.15 -3.34
C ASP A 62 -11.07 -3.67 -2.15
N GLN A 63 -10.11 -4.56 -2.40
CA GLN A 63 -9.23 -5.08 -1.37
C GLN A 63 -8.30 -3.99 -0.82
N LEU A 64 -7.76 -3.12 -1.68
CA LEU A 64 -6.93 -1.99 -1.27
C LEU A 64 -7.74 -0.99 -0.45
N ASP A 65 -8.96 -0.67 -0.88
CA ASP A 65 -9.85 0.25 -0.19
C ASP A 65 -10.17 -0.24 1.23
N ARG A 66 -10.53 -1.52 1.38
CA ARG A 66 -10.74 -2.14 2.71
C ARG A 66 -9.50 -2.12 3.59
N ARG A 67 -8.30 -2.27 3.00
CA ARG A 67 -7.04 -2.16 3.75
C ARG A 67 -6.77 -0.72 4.17
N MET A 68 -7.08 0.25 3.31
CA MET A 68 -6.94 1.67 3.59
C MET A 68 -7.87 2.10 4.72
N MET A 69 -9.16 1.75 4.67
CA MET A 69 -10.12 2.03 5.75
C MET A 69 -9.67 1.45 7.11
N ARG A 70 -9.10 0.25 7.10
CA ARG A 70 -8.55 -0.37 8.32
C ARG A 70 -7.35 0.40 8.84
N LEU A 71 -6.44 0.78 7.95
CA LEU A 71 -5.25 1.56 8.31
C LEU A 71 -5.62 2.95 8.83
N GLU A 72 -6.61 3.61 8.23
CA GLU A 72 -7.15 4.88 8.72
C GLU A 72 -7.72 4.75 10.13
N ARG A 73 -8.52 3.70 10.37
CA ARG A 73 -9.06 3.40 11.70
C ARG A 73 -7.95 3.14 12.72
N ASP A 74 -7.00 2.27 12.39
CA ASP A 74 -5.92 1.89 13.30
C ASP A 74 -4.97 3.08 13.58
N MET A 75 -4.77 3.96 12.58
CA MET A 75 -4.07 5.24 12.74
C MET A 75 -4.85 6.19 13.65
N GLY A 76 -6.17 6.30 13.48
CA GLY A 76 -7.03 7.10 14.36
C GLY A 76 -6.93 6.66 15.82
N ILE A 77 -7.05 5.35 16.07
CA ILE A 77 -6.86 4.76 17.40
C ILE A 77 -5.47 5.08 17.96
N SER A 78 -4.43 5.02 17.14
CA SER A 78 -3.06 5.34 17.56
C SER A 78 -2.90 6.82 17.97
N VAL A 79 -3.49 7.74 17.19
CA VAL A 79 -3.49 9.17 17.49
C VAL A 79 -4.28 9.47 18.77
N GLU A 80 -5.45 8.88 18.94
CA GLU A 80 -6.26 9.02 20.17
C GLU A 80 -5.51 8.48 21.40
N THR A 81 -4.92 7.30 21.29
CA THR A 81 -4.13 6.68 22.36
C THR A 81 -2.95 7.57 22.75
N LEU A 82 -2.21 8.11 21.76
CA LEU A 82 -1.09 9.02 22.02
C LEU A 82 -1.56 10.32 22.69
N ALA A 83 -2.68 10.90 22.24
CA ALA A 83 -3.23 12.11 22.84
C ALA A 83 -3.59 11.87 24.32
N VAL A 84 -4.25 10.75 24.62
CA VAL A 84 -4.57 10.35 26.00
C VAL A 84 -3.29 10.12 26.81
N PHE A 85 -2.29 9.43 26.26
CA PHE A 85 -1.00 9.19 26.93
C PHE A 85 -0.28 10.50 27.27
N VAL A 86 -0.16 11.43 26.32
CA VAL A 86 0.51 12.73 26.54
C VAL A 86 -0.22 13.52 27.62
N ARG A 87 -1.56 13.55 27.59
CA ARG A 87 -2.35 14.23 28.62
C ARG A 87 -2.16 13.57 29.98
N PHE A 88 -2.23 12.24 30.06
CA PHE A 88 -1.98 11.50 31.30
C PHE A 88 -0.59 11.80 31.84
N TRP A 89 0.45 11.73 31.00
CA TRP A 89 1.83 11.99 31.39
C TRP A 89 2.04 13.40 31.94
N LEU A 90 1.48 14.42 31.28
CA LEU A 90 1.63 15.82 31.71
C LEU A 90 0.81 16.17 32.95
N THR A 91 -0.25 15.40 33.24
CA THR A 91 -1.15 15.62 34.40
C THR A 91 -0.82 14.74 35.59
N THR A 92 0.03 13.71 35.42
CA THR A 92 0.45 12.83 36.51
C THR A 92 1.25 13.62 37.53
N THR A 93 0.61 13.89 38.67
CA THR A 93 1.21 14.58 39.82
C THR A 93 1.11 13.65 41.02
N PRO A 94 2.18 13.48 41.82
CA PRO A 94 2.08 12.80 43.11
C PRO A 94 0.97 13.42 43.97
N ALA A 95 0.37 12.64 44.87
CA ALA A 95 -0.63 13.18 45.80
C ALA A 95 -0.01 14.32 46.63
N LEU A 96 -0.59 15.52 46.52
CA LEU A 96 -0.15 16.74 47.19
C LEU A 96 -1.28 17.27 48.08
N PRO A 97 -0.97 18.02 49.15
CA PRO A 97 -1.98 18.74 49.94
C PRO A 97 -2.78 19.73 49.10
N GLU A 98 -4.02 20.02 49.51
CA GLU A 98 -5.05 20.69 48.69
C GLU A 98 -4.68 22.04 48.02
N PRO A 99 -3.80 22.90 48.58
CA PRO A 99 -3.32 24.09 47.86
C PRO A 99 -2.27 23.74 46.78
N ALA A 100 -1.37 22.81 47.08
CA ALA A 100 -0.31 22.38 46.18
C ALA A 100 -0.85 21.52 45.03
N ALA A 101 -1.91 20.73 45.28
CA ALA A 101 -2.60 19.95 44.26
C ALA A 101 -3.29 20.83 43.21
N GLN A 102 -3.98 21.90 43.62
CA GLN A 102 -4.59 22.85 42.67
C GLN A 102 -3.54 23.55 41.81
N ALA A 103 -2.46 24.05 42.43
CA ALA A 103 -1.37 24.69 41.70
C ALA A 103 -0.70 23.74 40.69
N ALA A 104 -0.52 22.46 41.05
CA ALA A 104 0.04 21.45 40.16
C ALA A 104 -0.88 21.13 38.97
N ARG A 105 -2.20 21.01 39.20
CA ARG A 105 -3.20 20.82 38.13
C ARG A 105 -3.21 22.01 37.15
N ALA A 106 -3.15 23.25 37.65
CA ALA A 106 -3.08 24.44 36.81
C ALA A 106 -1.83 24.42 35.90
N LYS A 107 -0.65 24.13 36.47
CA LYS A 107 0.58 23.98 35.68
C LYS A 107 0.53 22.83 34.68
N ALA A 108 -0.14 21.73 34.98
CA ALA A 108 -0.31 20.62 34.04
C ALA A 108 -1.11 21.05 32.80
N SER A 109 -2.20 21.81 33.01
CA SER A 109 -2.98 22.38 31.91
C SER A 109 -2.15 23.34 31.04
N GLU A 110 -1.36 24.23 31.66
CA GLU A 110 -0.46 25.14 30.94
C GLU A 110 0.57 24.38 30.07
N ARG A 111 1.17 23.31 30.60
CA ARG A 111 2.11 22.47 29.85
C ARG A 111 1.46 21.78 28.66
N TYR A 112 0.22 21.33 28.82
CA TYR A 112 -0.52 20.69 27.73
C TYR A 112 -0.79 21.68 26.58
N GLU A 113 -1.28 22.88 26.89
CA GLU A 113 -1.50 23.93 25.88
C GLU A 113 -0.21 24.34 25.17
N ALA A 114 0.90 24.45 25.93
CA ALA A 114 2.23 24.72 25.36
C ALA A 114 2.69 23.60 24.42
N PHE A 115 2.44 22.33 24.77
CA PHE A 115 2.72 21.18 23.92
C PHE A 115 1.93 21.24 22.60
N ILE A 116 0.61 21.48 22.66
CA ILE A 116 -0.23 21.60 21.46
C ILE A 116 0.25 22.72 20.55
N THR A 117 0.61 23.86 21.13
CA THR A 117 1.16 25.01 20.37
C THR A 117 2.49 24.66 19.70
N ALA A 118 3.40 23.99 20.41
CA ALA A 118 4.69 23.57 19.87
C ALA A 118 4.53 22.52 18.74
N LEU A 119 3.64 21.54 18.93
CA LEU A 119 3.31 20.53 17.93
C LEU A 119 2.74 21.18 16.67
N GLY A 120 1.77 22.09 16.80
CA GLY A 120 1.19 22.82 15.67
C GLY A 120 2.24 23.59 14.87
N ARG A 121 3.16 24.30 15.54
CA ARG A 121 4.28 24.99 14.88
C ARG A 121 5.19 24.04 14.10
N ARG A 122 5.51 22.88 14.69
CA ARG A 122 6.35 21.87 14.06
C ARG A 122 5.68 21.26 12.81
N LEU A 123 4.39 20.98 12.86
CA LEU A 123 3.65 20.43 11.72
C LEU A 123 3.59 21.38 10.52
N VAL A 124 3.58 22.70 10.74
CA VAL A 124 3.53 23.71 9.67
C VAL A 124 4.91 24.05 9.12
N LYS A 125 5.96 24.12 9.97
CA LYS A 125 7.26 24.71 9.59
C LYS A 125 8.50 23.91 9.99
N GLY A 126 8.36 22.83 10.75
CA GLY A 126 9.48 22.05 11.27
C GLY A 126 9.91 20.89 10.37
N PRO A 127 11.15 20.37 10.53
CA PRO A 127 11.54 19.12 9.92
C PRO A 127 10.61 17.99 10.38
N LYS A 128 10.34 17.04 9.48
CA LYS A 128 9.52 15.87 9.82
C LYS A 128 10.28 15.07 10.88
N LEU A 129 9.59 14.52 11.88
CA LEU A 129 10.21 13.72 12.94
C LEU A 129 11.13 12.61 12.39
N ARG A 130 10.78 12.00 11.25
CA ARG A 130 11.61 11.00 10.56
C ARG A 130 13.01 11.50 10.16
N GLN A 131 13.20 12.80 9.97
CA GLN A 131 14.49 13.40 9.61
C GLN A 131 15.41 13.60 10.82
N GLU A 132 14.88 13.46 12.04
CA GLU A 132 15.63 13.56 13.30
C GLU A 132 15.96 12.19 13.90
N ILE A 133 15.39 11.11 13.36
CA ILE A 133 15.68 9.73 13.79
C ILE A 133 16.82 9.23 12.89
N PRO A 134 18.02 8.94 13.44
CA PRO A 134 19.10 8.32 12.66
C PRO A 134 18.63 6.97 12.12
N GLU A 135 18.70 6.75 10.80
CA GLU A 135 18.33 5.47 10.16
C GLU A 135 19.37 4.36 10.40
N ASP A 136 20.46 4.65 11.12
CA ASP A 136 21.54 3.68 11.35
C ASP A 136 21.27 2.84 12.60
N VAL A 137 20.53 1.75 12.42
CA VAL A 137 20.82 0.51 13.17
C VAL A 137 21.44 -0.46 12.19
N PRO A 138 22.79 -0.56 12.11
CA PRO A 138 23.41 -1.67 11.43
C PRO A 138 22.93 -2.94 12.14
N GLY A 139 22.09 -3.71 11.46
CA GLY A 139 21.73 -5.05 11.92
C GLY A 139 23.03 -5.79 12.18
N GLU A 140 23.21 -6.24 13.42
CA GLU A 140 24.32 -7.10 13.81
C GLU A 140 24.37 -8.23 12.79
N LYS A 141 25.39 -8.19 11.93
CA LYS A 141 25.83 -9.37 11.21
C LYS A 141 26.24 -10.34 12.31
N GLY A 142 25.41 -11.35 12.54
CA GLY A 142 25.72 -12.45 13.42
C GLY A 142 27.09 -13.00 13.04
N ASP A 143 28.03 -12.86 13.97
CA ASP A 143 29.33 -13.47 13.91
C ASP A 143 29.28 -14.70 14.84
N GLN A 144 29.01 -15.85 14.21
CA GLN A 144 29.41 -17.23 14.56
C GLN A 144 28.45 -18.27 13.96
#